data_AF-A0A0R2UYD6-F1
#
_entry.id   AF-A0A0R2UYD6-F1
#
_cell.length_a   1.000
_cell.length_b   1.000
_cell.length_c   1.000
_cell.angle_alpha   90.00
_cell.angle_beta   90.00
_cell.angle_gamma   90.00
#
_symmetry.space_group_name_H-M   'P 1'
#
loop_
_entity.id
_entity.type
_entity.pdbx_description
1 polymer ?
#
loop_
_entity_poly.entity_id
_entity_poly.type
_entity_poly.pdbx_seq_one_letter_code
_entity_poly.pdbx_strand_id
1 'polypeptide(L)'
;MKNEENFLKTLKRQQIIFKTLLIYFLSLTISQADIIKPSSSIEPYQVVEIQLKSLQKNNSPSIDNGIEQTWEFAHPSNRKSTGPLDRFKTMLKGKSYKILLDHLDHEIIQENLTNSVALFEVSVLGKDKSYYKFKWQVEKYKIDGPFKDCWLTTMVSAPIPLGSSI
;
A
#
# COMPACT_ATOMS: atom_id res chain seq x y z
N MET A 1 -2.02 59.03 19.59
CA MET A 1 -0.65 58.53 19.37
C MET A 1 -0.28 57.31 20.22
N LYS A 2 0.16 57.40 21.49
CA LYS A 2 0.66 56.22 22.25
C LYS A 2 -0.36 55.07 22.42
N ASN A 3 -1.65 55.40 22.53
CA ASN A 3 -2.72 54.39 22.66
C ASN A 3 -3.07 53.70 21.33
N GLU A 4 -2.93 54.39 20.20
CA GLU A 4 -3.17 53.83 18.86
C GLU A 4 -2.03 52.89 18.44
N GLU A 5 -0.77 53.23 18.76
CA GLU A 5 0.37 52.35 18.52
C GLU A 5 0.28 51.04 19.33
N ASN A 6 -0.15 51.13 20.60
CA ASN A 6 -0.38 49.96 21.44
C ASN A 6 -1.55 49.09 20.93
N PHE A 7 -2.61 49.72 20.42
CA PHE A 7 -3.74 49.01 19.80
C PHE A 7 -3.30 48.27 18.53
N LEU A 8 -2.58 48.93 17.63
CA LEU A 8 -2.06 48.33 16.40
C LEU A 8 -1.07 47.18 16.67
N LYS A 9 -0.23 47.31 17.70
CA LYS A 9 0.69 46.25 18.13
C LYS A 9 -0.06 45.02 18.66
N THR A 10 -1.14 45.25 19.41
CA THR A 10 -2.01 44.18 19.93
C THR A 10 -2.75 43.46 18.81
N LEU A 11 -3.27 44.21 17.82
CA LEU A 11 -3.95 43.66 16.65
C LEU A 11 -3.01 42.80 15.79
N LYS A 12 -1.78 43.27 15.53
CA LYS A 12 -0.76 42.48 14.83
C LYS A 12 -0.42 41.18 15.57
N ARG A 13 -0.31 41.23 16.90
CA ARG A 13 -0.06 40.04 17.73
C ARG A 13 -1.21 39.03 17.64
N GLN A 14 -2.46 39.50 17.70
CA GLN A 14 -3.64 38.65 17.53
C GLN A 14 -3.69 38.02 16.14
N GLN A 15 -3.34 38.75 15.08
CA GLN A 15 -3.25 38.22 13.72
C GLN A 15 -2.18 37.13 13.59
N ILE A 16 -1.02 37.28 14.23
CA ILE A 16 0.04 36.26 14.23
C ILE A 16 -0.42 35.00 14.98
N ILE A 17 -1.06 35.15 16.14
CA ILE A 17 -1.63 34.03 16.90
C ILE A 17 -2.70 33.31 16.09
N PHE A 18 -3.59 34.05 15.43
CA PHE A 18 -4.64 33.47 14.60
C PHE A 18 -4.07 32.71 13.40
N LYS A 19 -3.08 33.28 12.70
CA LYS A 19 -2.39 32.62 11.58
C LYS A 19 -1.68 31.34 12.01
N THR A 20 -1.00 31.36 13.15
CA THR A 20 -0.31 30.17 13.68
C THR A 20 -1.29 29.08 14.10
N LEU A 21 -2.41 29.43 14.75
CA LEU A 21 -3.48 28.48 15.07
C LEU A 21 -4.15 27.89 13.83
N LEU A 22 -4.37 28.69 12.78
CA LEU A 22 -4.96 28.23 11.52
C LEU A 22 -4.06 27.22 10.80
N ILE A 23 -2.74 27.46 10.75
CA ILE A 23 -1.77 26.54 10.16
C ILE A 23 -1.70 25.22 10.96
N TYR A 24 -1.78 25.30 12.29
CA TYR A 24 -1.84 24.13 13.15
C TYR A 24 -3.13 23.32 12.93
N PHE A 25 -4.28 23.97 12.75
CA PHE A 25 -5.54 23.28 12.48
C PHE A 25 -5.58 22.60 11.10
N LEU A 26 -4.99 23.24 10.08
CA LEU A 26 -4.89 22.68 8.73
C LEU A 26 -3.96 21.45 8.64
N SER A 27 -3.05 21.28 9.60
CA SER A 27 -2.13 20.13 9.63
C SER A 27 -2.71 18.89 10.33
N LEU A 28 -3.93 18.96 10.89
CA LEU A 28 -4.57 17.86 11.63
C LEU A 28 -5.46 16.94 10.77
N THR A 29 -5.61 17.20 9.46
CA THR A 29 -6.45 16.35 8.59
C THR A 29 -5.66 15.18 8.03
N ILE A 30 -5.44 14.13 8.84
CA ILE A 30 -5.02 12.82 8.32
C ILE A 30 -6.28 12.11 7.84
N SER A 31 -6.60 12.22 6.55
CA SER A 31 -7.65 11.40 5.95
C SER A 31 -7.18 9.96 5.92
N GLN A 32 -7.94 9.06 6.52
CA GLN A 32 -7.71 7.63 6.35
C GLN A 32 -8.16 7.24 4.95
N ALA A 33 -7.31 6.56 4.20
CA ALA A 33 -7.70 5.98 2.92
C ALA A 33 -8.47 4.69 3.22
N ASP A 34 -9.69 4.59 2.70
CA ASP A 34 -10.44 3.34 2.73
C ASP A 34 -9.71 2.26 1.92
N ILE A 35 -10.02 1.01 2.24
CA ILE A 35 -9.56 -0.14 1.46
C ILE A 35 -10.01 0.01 0.00
N ILE A 36 -9.04 0.06 -0.90
CA ILE A 36 -9.26 0.14 -2.35
C ILE A 36 -9.85 -1.19 -2.82
N LYS A 37 -10.99 -1.11 -3.51
CA LYS A 37 -11.64 -2.28 -4.10
C LYS A 37 -11.15 -2.50 -5.54
N PRO A 38 -11.09 -3.77 -6.01
CA PRO A 38 -10.80 -4.05 -7.41
C PRO A 38 -11.80 -3.36 -8.33
N SER A 39 -11.29 -2.83 -9.43
CA SER A 39 -12.05 -2.18 -10.49
C SER A 39 -11.40 -2.49 -11.83
N SER A 40 -12.19 -2.56 -12.90
CA SER A 40 -11.69 -2.73 -14.27
C SER A 40 -10.85 -1.54 -14.76
N SER A 41 -10.90 -0.40 -14.05
CA SER A 41 -10.06 0.78 -14.31
C SER A 41 -8.66 0.70 -13.68
N ILE A 42 -8.39 -0.32 -12.85
CA ILE A 42 -7.09 -0.50 -12.19
C ILE A 42 -6.24 -1.41 -13.07
N GLU A 43 -5.12 -0.89 -13.54
CA GLU A 43 -4.17 -1.60 -14.39
C GLU A 43 -3.35 -2.63 -13.60
N PRO A 44 -2.81 -3.69 -14.25
CA PRO A 44 -2.16 -4.78 -13.54
C PRO A 44 -0.93 -4.33 -12.74
N TYR A 45 -0.17 -3.34 -13.22
CA TYR A 45 0.93 -2.74 -12.45
C TYR A 45 0.42 -2.08 -11.16
N GLN A 46 -0.70 -1.35 -11.24
CA GLN A 46 -1.29 -0.67 -10.09
C GLN A 46 -1.77 -1.67 -9.04
N VAL A 47 -2.23 -2.86 -9.43
CA VAL A 47 -2.57 -3.93 -8.49
C VAL A 47 -1.36 -4.28 -7.61
N VAL A 48 -0.21 -4.55 -8.23
CA VAL A 48 1.02 -4.91 -7.49
C VAL A 48 1.50 -3.73 -6.64
N GLU A 49 1.46 -2.51 -7.19
CA GLU A 49 1.85 -1.30 -6.48
C GLU A 49 0.97 -1.02 -5.25
N ILE A 50 -0.35 -1.16 -5.37
CA ILE A 50 -1.28 -1.01 -4.24
C ILE A 50 -0.94 -2.02 -3.15
N GLN A 51 -0.77 -3.30 -3.52
CA GLN A 51 -0.45 -4.35 -2.56
C GLN A 51 0.87 -4.05 -1.83
N LEU A 52 1.95 -3.72 -2.57
CA LEU A 52 3.25 -3.45 -1.99
C LEU A 52 3.25 -2.20 -1.11
N LYS A 53 2.68 -1.08 -1.56
CA LYS A 53 2.60 0.15 -0.74
C LYS A 53 1.82 -0.08 0.56
N SER A 54 0.76 -0.87 0.51
CA SER A 54 -0.03 -1.19 1.69
C SER A 54 0.71 -2.14 2.63
N LEU A 55 1.43 -3.15 2.12
CA LEU A 55 2.29 -4.00 2.94
C LEU A 55 3.49 -3.24 3.54
N GLN A 56 4.02 -2.22 2.84
CA GLN A 56 5.07 -1.32 3.33
C GLN A 56 4.62 -0.53 4.57
N LYS A 57 3.31 -0.29 4.70
CA LYS A 57 2.69 0.41 5.84
C LYS A 57 1.63 -0.49 6.48
N ASN A 58 2.00 -1.72 6.82
CA ASN A 58 1.04 -2.79 7.11
C ASN A 58 0.02 -2.42 8.19
N ASN A 59 0.42 -1.62 9.17
CA ASN A 59 -0.41 -1.27 10.33
C ASN A 59 -1.02 0.13 10.27
N SER A 60 -1.07 0.76 9.08
CA SER A 60 -1.69 2.07 8.87
C SER A 60 -2.82 1.95 7.84
N PRO A 61 -4.04 2.41 8.14
CA PRO A 61 -4.47 3.13 9.34
C PRO A 61 -4.74 2.27 10.58
N SER A 62 -4.73 0.95 10.45
CA SER A 62 -5.00 0.01 11.54
C SER A 62 -4.16 -1.26 11.37
N ILE A 63 -4.08 -2.07 12.44
CA ILE A 63 -3.32 -3.32 12.44
C ILE A 63 -3.71 -4.22 11.24
N ASP A 64 -2.71 -4.76 10.53
CA ASP A 64 -2.89 -5.63 9.37
C ASP A 64 -3.67 -5.03 8.19
N ASN A 65 -3.90 -3.72 8.14
CA ASN A 65 -4.58 -3.07 7.02
C ASN A 65 -3.88 -3.36 5.67
N GLY A 66 -2.54 -3.43 5.66
CA GLY A 66 -1.78 -3.80 4.46
C GLY A 66 -2.09 -5.20 3.95
N ILE A 67 -2.21 -6.16 4.86
CA ILE A 67 -2.62 -7.53 4.53
C ILE A 67 -4.08 -7.54 4.03
N GLU A 68 -4.97 -6.80 4.66
CA GLU A 68 -6.38 -6.71 4.23
C GLU A 68 -6.52 -6.11 2.83
N GLN A 69 -5.80 -5.02 2.56
CA GLN A 69 -5.74 -4.42 1.23
C GLN A 69 -5.21 -5.42 0.20
N THR A 70 -4.19 -6.19 0.57
CA THR A 70 -3.62 -7.21 -0.32
C THR A 70 -4.62 -8.30 -0.65
N TRP A 71 -5.41 -8.71 0.35
CA TRP A 71 -6.43 -9.73 0.23
C TRP A 71 -7.57 -9.35 -0.71
N GLU A 72 -7.95 -8.07 -0.76
CA GLU A 72 -8.99 -7.58 -1.68
C GLU A 72 -8.62 -7.82 -3.15
N PHE A 73 -7.35 -7.65 -3.50
CA PHE A 73 -6.84 -7.90 -4.85
C PHE A 73 -6.47 -9.36 -5.13
N ALA A 74 -6.64 -10.27 -4.16
CA ALA A 74 -6.40 -11.69 -4.39
C ALA A 74 -7.49 -12.30 -5.28
N HIS A 75 -7.09 -12.96 -6.37
CA HIS A 75 -8.01 -13.68 -7.25
C HIS A 75 -8.73 -14.80 -6.50
N PRO A 76 -10.01 -15.13 -6.80
CA PRO A 76 -10.74 -16.18 -6.09
C PRO A 76 -10.02 -17.54 -6.03
N SER A 77 -9.28 -17.92 -7.08
CA SER A 77 -8.43 -19.13 -7.06
C SER A 77 -7.27 -19.02 -6.07
N ASN A 78 -6.61 -17.86 -6.00
CA ASN A 78 -5.57 -17.61 -5.00
C ASN A 78 -6.15 -17.62 -3.59
N ARG A 79 -7.35 -17.05 -3.40
CA ARG A 79 -8.05 -17.10 -2.11
C ARG A 79 -8.39 -18.53 -1.68
N LYS A 80 -8.74 -19.40 -2.63
CA LYS A 80 -8.97 -20.83 -2.37
C LYS A 80 -7.71 -21.54 -1.87
N SER A 81 -6.54 -21.19 -2.43
CA SER A 81 -5.25 -21.79 -2.06
C SER A 81 -4.73 -21.29 -0.71
N THR A 82 -4.84 -19.99 -0.46
CA THR A 82 -4.31 -19.33 0.75
C THR A 82 -5.30 -19.32 1.91
N GLY A 83 -6.58 -19.56 1.64
CA GLY A 83 -7.67 -19.65 2.62
C GLY A 83 -8.20 -18.30 3.08
N PRO A 84 -9.22 -18.26 3.95
CA PRO A 84 -9.86 -17.00 4.36
C PRO A 84 -8.88 -16.01 4.99
N LEU A 85 -9.29 -14.75 5.12
CA LEU A 85 -8.43 -13.64 5.55
C LEU A 85 -7.55 -13.96 6.78
N ASP A 86 -8.07 -14.65 7.80
CA ASP A 86 -7.28 -15.01 8.98
C ASP A 86 -6.12 -15.97 8.67
N ARG A 87 -6.35 -16.93 7.77
CA ARG A 87 -5.30 -17.83 7.29
C ARG A 87 -4.31 -17.09 6.40
N PHE A 88 -4.79 -16.17 5.56
CA PHE A 88 -3.94 -15.31 4.75
C PHE A 88 -3.04 -14.42 5.62
N LYS A 89 -3.58 -13.81 6.69
CA LYS A 89 -2.82 -13.06 7.71
C LYS A 89 -1.73 -13.93 8.34
N THR A 90 -2.06 -15.15 8.73
CA THR A 90 -1.10 -16.10 9.30
C THR A 90 0.01 -16.45 8.30
N MET A 91 -0.34 -16.68 7.04
CA MET A 91 0.62 -16.97 5.97
C MET A 91 1.60 -15.82 5.74
N LEU A 92 1.11 -14.58 5.62
CA LEU A 92 1.98 -13.41 5.40
C LEU A 92 2.88 -13.11 6.61
N LYS A 93 2.41 -13.36 7.83
CA LYS A 93 3.24 -13.24 9.05
C LYS A 93 4.24 -14.40 9.21
N GLY A 94 4.12 -15.46 8.42
CA GLY A 94 5.01 -16.60 8.41
C GLY A 94 6.41 -16.28 7.89
N LYS A 95 7.37 -17.18 8.16
CA LYS A 95 8.80 -16.97 7.83
C LYS A 95 9.06 -16.61 6.37
N SER A 96 8.30 -17.19 5.44
CA SER A 96 8.51 -17.01 4.00
C SER A 96 8.09 -15.63 3.49
N TYR A 97 7.05 -15.02 4.04
CA TYR A 97 6.46 -13.81 3.47
C TYR A 97 6.52 -12.58 4.37
N LYS A 98 6.92 -12.75 5.64
CA LYS A 98 7.03 -11.65 6.61
C LYS A 98 7.93 -10.50 6.15
N ILE A 99 8.83 -10.75 5.20
CA ILE A 99 9.75 -9.76 4.64
C ILE A 99 8.97 -8.63 3.95
N LEU A 100 7.82 -8.95 3.35
CA LEU A 100 6.94 -7.98 2.69
C LEU A 100 6.33 -6.98 3.68
N LEU A 101 6.21 -7.35 4.96
CA LEU A 101 5.56 -6.52 5.98
C LEU A 101 6.51 -5.44 6.50
N ASP A 102 6.10 -4.19 6.36
CA ASP A 102 6.86 -2.98 6.67
C ASP A 102 8.27 -2.97 6.06
N HIS A 103 8.41 -3.49 4.84
CA HIS A 103 9.66 -3.42 4.10
C HIS A 103 10.11 -1.97 3.88
N LEU A 104 11.40 -1.77 3.65
CA LEU A 104 12.00 -0.43 3.51
C LEU A 104 11.72 0.16 2.14
N ASP A 105 11.89 -0.63 1.08
CA ASP A 105 11.72 -0.18 -0.30
C ASP A 105 11.36 -1.33 -1.24
N HIS A 106 10.81 -1.03 -2.41
CA HIS A 106 10.54 -2.01 -3.45
C HIS A 106 10.66 -1.45 -4.86
N GLU A 107 10.97 -2.34 -5.80
CA GLU A 107 10.98 -2.07 -7.24
C GLU A 107 10.08 -3.09 -7.94
N ILE A 108 9.33 -2.64 -8.95
CA ILE A 108 8.42 -3.47 -9.75
C ILE A 108 8.85 -3.36 -11.21
N ILE A 109 9.25 -4.48 -11.80
CA ILE A 109 9.62 -4.58 -13.21
C ILE A 109 8.57 -5.46 -13.91
N GLN A 110 7.86 -4.90 -14.89
CA GLN A 110 6.96 -5.70 -15.72
C GLN A 110 7.77 -6.53 -16.73
N GLU A 111 7.72 -7.85 -16.60
CA GLU A 111 8.41 -8.76 -17.51
C GLU A 111 7.57 -9.12 -18.73
N ASN A 112 6.26 -9.24 -18.54
CA ASN A 112 5.34 -9.62 -19.61
C ASN A 112 3.95 -9.03 -19.36
N LEU A 113 3.27 -8.67 -20.46
CA LEU A 113 1.86 -8.29 -20.45
C LEU A 113 1.18 -8.85 -21.70
N THR A 114 0.10 -9.59 -21.47
CA THR A 114 -0.86 -10.04 -22.49
C THR A 114 -2.24 -9.45 -22.20
N ASN A 115 -3.23 -9.73 -23.05
CA ASN A 115 -4.60 -9.26 -22.84
C ASN A 115 -5.26 -9.74 -21.53
N SER A 116 -4.74 -10.79 -20.88
CA SER A 116 -5.33 -11.32 -19.65
C SER A 116 -4.36 -11.79 -18.57
N VAL A 117 -3.05 -11.71 -18.80
CA VAL A 117 -2.00 -12.10 -17.83
C VAL A 117 -0.91 -11.05 -17.85
N ALA A 118 -0.46 -10.62 -16.67
CA ALA A 118 0.70 -9.77 -16.47
C ALA A 118 1.66 -10.44 -15.47
N LEU A 119 2.95 -10.40 -15.78
CA LEU A 119 4.02 -10.95 -14.95
C LEU A 119 4.97 -9.84 -14.53
N PHE A 120 5.28 -9.81 -13.24
CA PHE A 120 6.17 -8.85 -12.64
C PHE A 120 7.30 -9.56 -11.89
N GLU A 121 8.49 -9.01 -12.03
CA GLU A 121 9.57 -9.21 -11.08
C GLU A 121 9.48 -8.10 -10.02
N VAL A 122 9.45 -8.50 -8.76
CA VAL A 122 9.40 -7.56 -7.64
C VAL A 122 10.63 -7.76 -6.76
N SER A 123 11.40 -6.69 -6.58
CA SER A 123 12.52 -6.66 -5.64
C SER A 123 12.11 -5.89 -4.40
N VAL A 124 12.33 -6.45 -3.21
CA VAL A 124 11.95 -5.84 -1.93
C VAL A 124 13.16 -5.77 -1.01
N LEU A 125 13.43 -4.58 -0.47
CA LEU A 125 14.40 -4.37 0.60
C LEU A 125 13.71 -4.57 1.95
N GLY A 126 14.00 -5.70 2.62
CA GLY A 126 13.46 -6.01 3.93
C GLY A 126 14.00 -5.12 5.05
N LYS A 127 13.33 -5.13 6.20
CA LYS A 127 13.81 -4.47 7.45
C LYS A 127 15.16 -4.98 7.94
N ASP A 128 15.53 -6.18 7.52
CA ASP A 128 16.83 -6.80 7.75
C ASP A 128 17.92 -6.24 6.81
N LYS A 129 17.61 -5.21 6.02
CA LYS A 129 18.47 -4.60 5.01
C LYS A 129 18.94 -5.58 3.94
N SER A 130 18.18 -6.64 3.68
CA SER A 130 18.47 -7.59 2.61
C SER A 130 17.43 -7.54 1.50
N TYR A 131 17.88 -7.75 0.27
CA TYR A 131 17.03 -7.77 -0.92
C TYR A 131 16.46 -9.16 -1.17
N TYR A 132 15.17 -9.20 -1.51
CA TYR A 132 14.45 -10.40 -1.86
C TYR A 132 13.70 -10.19 -3.16
N LYS A 133 13.73 -11.19 -4.03
CA LYS A 133 13.04 -11.19 -5.32
C LYS A 133 11.81 -12.09 -5.29
N PHE A 134 10.74 -11.63 -5.92
CA PHE A 134 9.49 -12.36 -6.12
C PHE A 134 9.10 -12.34 -7.60
N LYS A 135 8.40 -13.39 -8.03
CA LYS A 135 7.59 -13.35 -9.24
C LYS A 135 6.13 -13.16 -8.84
N TRP A 136 5.49 -12.16 -9.45
CA TRP A 136 4.11 -11.77 -9.17
C TRP A 136 3.28 -11.92 -10.43
N GLN A 137 2.18 -12.65 -10.36
CA GLN A 137 1.28 -12.85 -11.48
C GLN A 137 -0.08 -12.24 -11.17
N VAL A 138 -0.56 -11.42 -12.10
CA VAL A 138 -1.87 -10.77 -12.07
C VAL A 138 -2.63 -11.18 -13.31
N GLU A 139 -3.88 -11.58 -13.15
CA GLU A 139 -4.74 -12.01 -14.25
C GLU A 139 -6.06 -11.26 -14.26
N LYS A 140 -6.58 -11.03 -15.47
CA LYS A 140 -7.89 -10.41 -15.66
C LYS A 140 -8.99 -11.44 -15.37
N TYR A 141 -9.89 -11.09 -14.47
CA TYR A 141 -11.03 -11.92 -14.09
C TYR A 141 -12.14 -11.85 -15.14
N LYS A 142 -12.41 -12.95 -15.85
CA LYS A 142 -13.31 -12.97 -17.02
C LYS A 142 -14.74 -13.43 -16.71
N ILE A 143 -15.00 -13.91 -15.49
CA ILE A 143 -16.32 -14.42 -15.11
C ILE A 143 -17.23 -13.25 -14.75
N ASP A 144 -18.48 -13.28 -15.20
CA ASP A 144 -19.48 -12.28 -14.83
C ASP A 144 -19.64 -12.18 -13.30
N GLY A 145 -19.79 -10.95 -12.81
CA GLY A 145 -19.89 -10.66 -11.39
C GLY A 145 -19.13 -9.41 -10.99
N PRO A 146 -18.96 -9.16 -9.67
CA PRO A 146 -18.38 -7.91 -9.16
C PRO A 146 -16.91 -7.69 -9.54
N PHE A 147 -16.20 -8.74 -9.93
CA PHE A 147 -14.80 -8.66 -10.34
C PHE A 147 -14.62 -8.72 -11.85
N LYS A 148 -15.68 -8.72 -12.66
CA LYS A 148 -15.56 -8.79 -14.12
C LYS A 148 -14.60 -7.73 -14.63
N ASP A 149 -13.66 -8.15 -15.47
CA ASP A 149 -12.60 -7.35 -16.08
C ASP A 149 -11.58 -6.71 -15.13
N CYS A 150 -11.66 -6.99 -13.82
CA CYS A 150 -10.66 -6.56 -12.85
C CYS A 150 -9.38 -7.39 -12.97
N TRP A 151 -8.24 -6.76 -12.75
CA TRP A 151 -6.96 -7.45 -12.58
C TRP A 151 -6.78 -7.89 -11.12
N LEU A 152 -6.44 -9.16 -10.89
CA LEU A 152 -6.32 -9.76 -9.56
C LEU A 152 -5.09 -10.69 -9.48
N THR A 153 -4.44 -10.73 -8.32
CA THR A 153 -3.26 -11.57 -8.09
C THR A 153 -3.63 -13.04 -8.01
N THR A 154 -3.10 -13.85 -8.93
CA THR A 154 -3.29 -15.30 -8.95
C THR A 154 -2.14 -16.05 -8.27
N MET A 155 -0.92 -15.52 -8.31
CA MET A 155 0.26 -16.18 -7.74
C MET A 155 1.33 -15.17 -7.30
N VAL A 156 2.01 -15.49 -6.20
CA VAL A 156 3.25 -14.85 -5.75
C VAL A 156 4.23 -15.96 -5.37
N SER A 157 5.44 -15.94 -5.95
CA SER A 157 6.45 -16.96 -5.65
C SER A 157 6.94 -16.88 -4.19
N ALA A 158 7.64 -17.91 -3.71
CA ALA A 158 8.48 -17.76 -2.53
C ALA A 158 9.59 -16.71 -2.79
N PRO A 159 10.12 -16.04 -1.75
CA PRO A 159 11.22 -15.10 -1.91
C PRO A 159 12.51 -15.80 -2.33
N ILE A 160 13.26 -15.16 -3.22
CA ILE A 160 14.64 -15.53 -3.55
C ILE A 160 15.57 -14.47 -2.95
N PRO A 161 16.41 -14.81 -1.95
CA PRO A 161 17.37 -13.85 -1.39
C PRO A 161 18.38 -13.40 -2.46
N LEU A 162 18.66 -12.09 -2.52
CA LEU A 162 19.64 -11.51 -3.45
C LEU A 162 20.92 -11.02 -2.74
N GLY A 163 20.93 -10.98 -1.40
CA GLY A 163 22.04 -10.47 -0.59
C GLY A 163 21.67 -9.20 0.19
N SER A 164 22.63 -8.66 0.93
CA SER A 164 22.42 -7.50 1.81
C SER A 164 22.79 -6.18 1.14
N SER A 165 22.04 -5.12 1.47
CA SER A 165 22.40 -3.74 1.15
C SER A 165 23.59 -3.33 2.02
N ILE A 166 24.62 -2.76 1.38
CA ILE A 166 25.88 -2.32 2.00
C ILE A 166 25.64 -1.11 2.92
#